data_AF-A0A928CBU3-F1
#
_entry.id   AF-A0A928CBU3-F1
#
_cell.length_a   1.000
_cell.length_b   1.000
_cell.length_c   1.000
_cell.angle_alpha   90.00
_cell.angle_beta   90.00
_cell.angle_gamma   90.00
#
_symmetry.space_group_name_H-M   'P 1'
#
loop_
_entity.id
_entity.type
_entity.pdbx_description
1 polymer ?
#
loop_
_entity_poly.entity_id
_entity_poly.type
_entity_poly.pdbx_seq_one_letter_code
_entity_poly.pdbx_strand_id
1 'polypeptide(L)'
;MVTEISWVDVEQTSYQGLLVLYPNNQGYFKVKFYNPTVGWVWVVQNAELRNNYDMYGNCTSYINCSYPQTSPYVPYSADNFIIYPDGSMYTQDYYGKWSTLIVARVIPQGYWRDKFIEYRIN
;
A
#
# COMPACT_ATOMS: atom_id res chain seq x y z
N MET A 1 -5.83 -8.85 -7.90
CA MET A 1 -6.65 -7.78 -7.30
C MET A 1 -5.96 -6.44 -7.52
N VAL A 2 -6.72 -5.37 -7.75
CA VAL A 2 -6.22 -3.99 -7.79
C VAL A 2 -6.97 -3.19 -6.74
N THR A 3 -6.26 -2.54 -5.83
CA THR A 3 -6.85 -1.80 -4.71
C THR A 3 -6.19 -0.44 -4.59
N GLU A 4 -7.00 0.61 -4.53
CA GLU A 4 -6.54 1.95 -4.21
C GLU A 4 -6.57 2.14 -2.69
N ILE A 5 -5.49 2.67 -2.15
CA ILE A 5 -5.22 2.78 -0.72
C ILE A 5 -4.88 4.24 -0.43
N SER A 6 -5.41 4.81 0.66
CA SER A 6 -5.08 6.16 1.11
C SER A 6 -4.90 6.19 2.63
N TRP A 7 -3.87 6.89 3.09
CA TRP A 7 -3.54 7.02 4.52
C TRP A 7 -2.77 8.31 4.79
N VAL A 8 -2.64 8.65 6.07
CA VAL A 8 -1.85 9.79 6.55
C VAL A 8 -0.88 9.26 7.60
N ASP A 9 0.41 9.55 7.45
CA ASP A 9 1.39 9.12 8.44
C ASP A 9 1.42 9.99 9.70
N VAL A 10 2.29 9.64 10.64
CA VAL A 10 2.48 10.37 11.89
C VAL A 10 3.01 11.79 11.68
N GLU A 11 3.67 12.07 10.56
CA GLU A 11 4.18 13.38 10.16
C GLU A 11 3.13 14.22 9.43
N GLN A 12 1.88 13.74 9.34
CA GLN A 12 0.76 14.37 8.63
C GLN A 12 0.95 14.42 7.10
N THR A 13 1.83 13.60 6.54
CA THR A 13 1.97 13.45 5.09
C THR A 13 0.84 12.56 4.58
N SER A 14 0.14 13.04 3.55
CA SER A 14 -0.93 12.28 2.89
C SER A 14 -0.37 11.44 1.75
N TYR A 15 -0.70 10.15 1.75
CA TYR A 15 -0.29 9.19 0.74
C TYR A 15 -1.49 8.60 0.02
N GLN A 16 -1.28 8.27 -1.25
CA GLN A 16 -2.20 7.45 -2.04
C GLN A 16 -1.40 6.37 -2.76
N GLY A 17 -1.93 5.15 -2.82
CA GLY A 17 -1.22 4.02 -3.40
C GLY A 17 -2.14 3.11 -4.21
N LEU A 18 -1.59 2.48 -5.25
CA LEU A 18 -2.25 1.43 -6.00
C LEU A 18 -1.54 0.11 -5.72
N LEU A 19 -2.23 -0.78 -5.01
CA LEU A 19 -1.78 -2.13 -4.72
C LEU A 19 -2.28 -3.07 -5.82
N VAL A 20 -1.35 -3.77 -6.44
CA VAL A 20 -1.63 -4.78 -7.46
C VAL A 20 -1.08 -6.11 -6.99
N LEU A 21 -1.98 -7.06 -6.71
CA LEU A 21 -1.63 -8.42 -6.33
C LEU A 21 -2.04 -9.40 -7.43
N TYR A 22 -1.11 -10.26 -7.83
CA TYR A 22 -1.33 -11.36 -8.76
C TYR A 22 -1.88 -12.61 -8.04
N PRO A 23 -2.36 -13.63 -8.78
CA PRO A 23 -2.92 -14.85 -8.18
C PRO A 23 -1.97 -15.65 -7.29
N ASN A 24 -0.65 -15.43 -7.41
CA ASN A 24 0.37 -16.06 -6.57
C ASN A 24 0.68 -15.27 -5.29
N ASN A 25 -0.17 -14.32 -4.90
CA ASN A 25 -0.01 -13.44 -3.74
C ASN A 25 1.22 -12.51 -3.79
N GLN A 26 1.86 -12.39 -4.94
CA GLN A 26 2.95 -11.45 -5.17
C GLN A 26 2.46 -10.29 -6.03
N GLY A 27 3.17 -9.17 -6.01
CA GLY A 27 2.81 -8.01 -6.80
C GLY A 27 3.64 -6.79 -6.45
N TYR A 28 3.04 -5.62 -6.60
CA TYR A 28 3.69 -4.36 -6.28
C TYR A 28 2.70 -3.36 -5.70
N PHE A 29 3.26 -2.37 -5.01
CA PHE A 29 2.56 -1.23 -4.48
C PHE A 29 3.19 0.04 -5.03
N LYS A 30 2.40 0.86 -5.72
CA LYS A 30 2.86 2.14 -6.26
C LYS A 30 2.24 3.29 -5.50
N VAL A 31 3.09 4.05 -4.82
CA VAL A 31 2.70 5.16 -3.94
C VAL A 31 2.96 6.49 -4.61
N LYS A 32 2.07 7.46 -4.39
CA LYS A 32 2.23 8.86 -4.71
C LYS A 32 1.99 9.72 -3.47
N PHE A 33 2.85 10.70 -3.27
CA PHE A 33 2.70 11.70 -2.21
C PHE A 33 3.40 13.00 -2.62
N TYR A 34 3.07 14.09 -1.93
CA TYR A 34 3.71 15.39 -2.15
C TYR A 34 4.81 15.62 -1.12
N ASN A 35 6.03 15.83 -1.58
CA ASN A 35 7.15 16.27 -0.75
C ASN A 35 7.38 17.78 -0.96
N PRO A 36 7.42 18.62 0.10
CA PRO A 36 7.58 20.06 -0.04
C PRO A 36 8.83 20.53 -0.80
N THR A 37 9.91 19.74 -0.78
CA THR A 37 11.20 20.12 -1.37
C THR A 37 11.30 19.74 -2.84
N VAL A 38 10.69 18.62 -3.24
CA VAL A 38 10.87 18.05 -4.60
C VAL A 38 9.56 17.93 -5.40
N GLY A 39 8.40 18.22 -4.79
CA GLY A 39 7.10 18.10 -5.41
C GLY A 39 6.51 16.69 -5.34
N TRP A 40 5.75 16.29 -6.37
CA TRP A 40 5.12 14.97 -6.43
C TRP A 40 6.14 13.85 -6.60
N VAL A 41 6.16 12.94 -5.64
CA VAL A 41 7.03 11.76 -5.60
C VAL A 41 6.23 10.52 -5.94
N TRP A 42 6.87 9.60 -6.65
CA TRP A 42 6.34 8.28 -6.97
C TRP A 42 7.31 7.22 -6.49
N VAL A 43 6.79 6.23 -5.76
CA VAL A 43 7.57 5.12 -5.23
C VAL A 43 6.96 3.82 -5.69
N VAL A 44 7.78 2.90 -6.18
CA VAL A 44 7.35 1.53 -6.49
C VAL A 44 7.99 0.59 -5.49
N GLN A 45 7.21 -0.34 -4.96
CA GLN A 45 7.65 -1.33 -3.98
C GLN A 45 7.15 -2.69 -4.40
N ASN A 46 7.90 -3.75 -4.13
CA ASN A 46 7.36 -5.10 -4.22
C ASN A 46 6.31 -5.29 -3.11
N ALA A 47 5.30 -6.13 -3.33
CA ALA A 47 4.28 -6.43 -2.34
C ALA A 47 4.00 -7.94 -2.29
N GLU A 48 3.94 -8.50 -1.08
CA GLU A 48 3.57 -9.90 -0.83
C GLU A 48 2.40 -9.97 0.15
N LEU A 49 1.35 -10.70 -0.21
CA LEU A 49 0.21 -11.00 0.65
C LEU A 49 0.42 -12.32 1.40
N ARG A 50 0.27 -12.29 2.72
CA ARG A 50 0.25 -13.47 3.59
C ARG A 50 -0.99 -13.49 4.45
N ASN A 51 -1.67 -14.63 4.49
CA ASN A 51 -2.89 -14.82 5.27
C ASN A 51 -2.58 -15.72 6.47
N ASN A 52 -2.99 -15.29 7.65
CA ASN A 52 -2.92 -16.07 8.87
C ASN A 52 -4.34 -16.37 9.36
N TYR A 53 -4.62 -17.62 9.68
CA TYR A 53 -5.94 -18.06 10.13
C TYR A 53 -5.87 -18.50 11.58
N ASP A 54 -6.78 -18.01 12.41
CA ASP A 54 -6.94 -18.51 13.77
C ASP A 54 -7.72 -19.84 13.80
N MET A 55 -7.87 -20.41 15.00
CA MET A 55 -8.60 -21.66 15.21
C MET A 55 -10.11 -21.59 14.88
N TYR A 56 -10.65 -20.38 14.71
CA TYR A 56 -12.05 -20.12 14.39
C TYR A 56 -12.25 -19.81 12.90
N GLY A 57 -11.18 -19.82 12.11
CA GLY A 57 -11.20 -19.52 10.67
C GLY A 57 -11.18 -18.03 10.35
N ASN A 58 -10.99 -17.15 11.34
CA ASN A 58 -10.85 -15.73 11.08
C ASN A 58 -9.50 -15.45 10.43
N CYS A 59 -9.49 -14.66 9.36
CA CYS A 59 -8.29 -14.36 8.60
C CYS A 59 -7.74 -12.97 8.92
N THR A 60 -6.49 -12.91 9.37
CA THR A 60 -5.69 -11.69 9.40
C THR A 60 -4.72 -11.73 8.22
N SER A 61 -4.79 -10.73 7.35
CA SER A 61 -3.92 -10.63 6.19
C SER A 61 -2.81 -9.61 6.42
N TYR A 62 -1.63 -9.88 5.90
CA TYR A 62 -0.46 -9.01 5.94
C TYR A 62 -0.01 -8.73 4.52
N ILE A 63 0.19 -7.46 4.18
CA ILE A 63 0.83 -7.05 2.95
C ILE A 63 2.21 -6.52 3.32
N ASN A 64 3.24 -7.27 2.98
CA ASN A 64 4.61 -6.89 3.24
C ASN A 64 5.19 -6.23 1.99
N CYS A 65 5.54 -4.95 2.10
CA CYS A 65 6.22 -4.25 1.02
C CYS A 65 7.74 -4.30 1.21
N SER A 66 8.48 -4.26 0.12
CA SER A 66 9.94 -4.30 0.15
C SER A 66 10.56 -3.60 -1.06
N TYR A 67 11.85 -3.28 -0.94
CA TYR A 67 12.65 -2.66 -2.01
C TYR A 67 12.03 -1.39 -2.61
N PRO A 68 11.78 -0.34 -1.80
CA PRO A 68 11.22 0.90 -2.32
C PRO A 68 12.17 1.56 -3.32
N GLN A 69 11.66 1.79 -4.52
CA GLN A 69 12.35 2.46 -5.62
C GLN A 69 11.82 3.88 -5.73
N THR A 70 12.68 4.84 -5.44
CA THR A 70 12.39 6.28 -5.41
C THR A 70 13.57 7.06 -6.00
N SER A 71 13.38 8.36 -6.26
CA SER A 71 14.46 9.27 -6.62
C SER A 71 15.54 9.28 -5.52
N PRO A 72 16.84 9.34 -5.85
CA PRO A 72 17.93 9.26 -4.87
C PRO A 72 17.90 10.34 -3.78
N TYR A 73 17.13 11.42 -3.98
CA TYR A 73 17.03 12.54 -3.05
C TYR A 73 15.84 12.44 -2.08
N VAL A 74 15.05 11.35 -2.13
CA VAL A 74 13.88 11.17 -1.26
C VAL A 74 14.02 9.83 -0.54
N PRO A 75 14.57 9.80 0.68
CA PRO A 75 14.57 8.61 1.51
C PRO A 75 13.13 8.09 1.70
N TYR A 76 12.93 6.79 1.53
CA TYR A 76 11.60 6.17 1.67
C TYR A 76 11.73 4.77 2.24
N SER A 77 10.92 4.46 3.26
CA SER A 77 10.84 3.14 3.90
C SER A 77 9.63 2.38 3.37
N ALA A 78 9.68 1.03 3.39
CA ALA A 78 8.60 0.26 2.81
C ALA A 78 7.30 0.32 3.64
N ASP A 79 6.15 0.41 2.97
CA ASP A 79 4.83 0.50 3.63
C ASP A 79 4.24 -0.90 3.88
N ASN A 80 4.21 -1.35 5.13
CA ASN A 80 3.59 -2.62 5.49
C ASN A 80 2.17 -2.41 6.00
N PHE A 81 1.30 -3.39 5.74
CA PHE A 81 -0.11 -3.33 6.12
C PHE A 81 -0.59 -4.60 6.81
N ILE A 82 -1.53 -4.42 7.73
CA ILE A 82 -2.31 -5.49 8.35
C ILE A 82 -3.80 -5.24 8.07
N ILE A 83 -4.51 -6.31 7.73
CA ILE A 83 -5.96 -6.32 7.49
C ILE A 83 -6.57 -7.33 8.46
N TYR A 84 -7.47 -6.86 9.32
CA TYR A 84 -8.15 -7.71 10.30
C TYR A 84 -9.41 -8.37 9.71
N PRO A 85 -9.96 -9.39 10.39
CA PRO A 85 -11.15 -10.11 9.91
C PRO A 85 -12.38 -9.23 9.70
N ASP A 86 -12.49 -8.10 10.42
CA ASP A 86 -13.57 -7.11 10.26
C ASP A 86 -13.38 -6.19 9.04
N GLY A 87 -12.30 -6.38 8.29
CA GLY A 87 -11.93 -5.57 7.12
C GLY A 87 -11.18 -4.29 7.46
N SER A 88 -10.95 -3.99 8.74
CA SER A 88 -10.14 -2.84 9.13
C SER A 88 -8.69 -3.04 8.69
N MET A 89 -8.09 -1.98 8.14
CA MET A 89 -6.75 -2.01 7.58
C MET A 89 -5.89 -0.93 8.23
N TYR A 90 -4.65 -1.25 8.57
CA TYR A 90 -3.71 -0.35 9.25
C TYR A 90 -2.33 -0.44 8.59
N THR A 91 -1.56 0.65 8.62
CA THR A 91 -0.16 0.67 8.18
C THR A 91 0.75 0.71 9.39
N GLN A 92 1.99 0.25 9.23
CA GLN A 92 3.01 0.40 10.24
C GLN A 92 3.74 1.74 10.06
N ASP A 93 3.92 2.51 11.14
CA ASP A 93 4.77 3.70 11.11
C ASP A 93 6.26 3.34 11.07
N TYR A 94 7.09 4.37 10.85
CA TYR A 94 8.55 4.26 10.81
C TYR A 94 9.17 3.61 12.08
N TYR A 95 8.50 3.69 13.22
CA TYR A 95 8.96 3.13 14.50
C TYR A 95 8.43 1.71 14.76
N GLY A 96 7.73 1.12 13.79
CA GLY A 96 7.18 -0.22 13.92
C GLY A 96 5.83 -0.28 14.65
N LYS A 97 5.21 0.86 14.97
CA LYS A 97 3.88 0.89 15.60
C LYS A 97 2.81 0.90 14.53
N TRP A 98 1.79 0.05 14.69
CA TRP A 98 0.63 0.07 13.80
C TRP A 98 -0.16 1.38 14.02
N SER A 99 -0.26 2.16 12.95
CA SER A 99 -0.82 3.51 12.89
C SER A 99 -2.12 3.53 12.07
N THR A 100 -2.66 4.74 11.90
CA THR A 100 -3.95 5.16 11.31
C THR A 100 -4.74 4.12 10.52
N LEU A 101 -6.06 4.10 10.76
CA LEU A 101 -7.01 3.38 9.92
C LEU A 101 -6.87 3.83 8.46
N ILE A 102 -6.74 2.85 7.58
CA ILE A 102 -6.56 3.03 6.15
C ILE A 102 -7.90 2.99 5.43
N VAL A 103 -8.04 3.86 4.44
CA VAL A 103 -9.13 3.77 3.48
C VAL A 103 -8.65 2.96 2.27
N ALA A 104 -9.18 1.76 2.11
CA ALA A 104 -8.91 0.89 0.97
C ALA A 104 -10.19 0.72 0.11
N ARG A 105 -10.02 0.78 -1.21
CA ARG A 105 -11.09 0.58 -2.18
C ARG A 105 -10.63 -0.39 -3.27
N VAL A 106 -11.27 -1.54 -3.34
CA VAL A 106 -11.07 -2.49 -4.44
C VAL A 106 -11.57 -1.85 -5.74
N ILE A 107 -10.71 -1.84 -6.76
CA ILE A 107 -11.04 -1.31 -8.08
C ILE A 107 -11.77 -2.40 -8.87
N PRO A 108 -12.97 -2.12 -9.42
CA PRO A 108 -13.70 -3.11 -10.19
C PRO A 108 -12.94 -3.50 -11.47
N GLN A 109 -13.15 -4.74 -11.93
CA GLN A 109 -12.40 -5.37 -13.03
C GLN A 109 -12.40 -4.58 -14.36
N GLY A 110 -13.35 -3.69 -14.59
CA GLY A 110 -13.39 -2.83 -15.78
C GLY A 110 -12.54 -1.56 -15.73
N TYR A 111 -12.12 -1.12 -14.54
CA TYR A 111 -11.57 0.23 -14.31
C TYR A 111 -10.09 0.25 -13.92
N TRP A 112 -9.44 -0.91 -13.79
CA TRP A 112 -8.04 -0.97 -13.38
C TRP A 112 -7.10 -0.28 -14.38
N ARG A 113 -7.44 -0.27 -15.68
CA ARG A 113 -6.61 0.36 -16.73
C ARG A 113 -6.49 1.87 -16.52
N ASP A 114 -7.59 2.53 -16.19
CA ASP A 114 -7.59 3.97 -15.92
C ASP A 114 -6.71 4.29 -14.71
N LYS A 115 -6.75 3.44 -13.68
CA LYS A 115 -5.87 3.55 -12.51
C LYS A 115 -4.40 3.30 -12.85
N PHE A 116 -4.09 2.39 -13.76
CA PHE A 116 -2.70 2.19 -14.20
C PHE A 116 -2.17 3.42 -14.91
N ILE A 117 -2.98 4.07 -15.75
CA ILE A 117 -2.62 5.34 -16.41
C ILE A 117 -2.43 6.45 -15.35
N GLU A 118 -3.38 6.61 -14.42
CA GLU A 118 -3.29 7.62 -13.35
C GLU A 118 -2.00 7.45 -12.52
N TYR A 119 -1.66 6.19 -12.20
CA TYR A 119 -0.46 5.85 -11.44
C TYR A 119 0.79 5.68 -12.30
N ARG A 120 0.74 5.97 -13.61
CA ARG A 120 1.91 5.88 -14.53
C ARG A 120 2.55 4.50 -14.54
N ILE A 121 1.73 3.45 -14.54
CA ILE A 121 2.13 2.05 -14.62
C ILE A 121 1.97 1.63 -16.08
N ASN A 122 3.05 1.13 -16.68
CA ASN A 122 3.09 0.66 -18.06
C ASN A 122 2.80 -0.84 -18.14
#